data_AF-A0A950PEU6-F1
#
_entry.id   AF-A0A950PEU6-F1
#
_cell.length_a   1.000
_cell.length_b   1.000
_cell.length_c   1.000
_cell.angle_alpha   90.00
_cell.angle_beta   90.00
_cell.angle_gamma   90.00
#
_symmetry.space_group_name_H-M   'P 1'
#
loop_
_entity.id
_entity.type
_entity.pdbx_description
1 polymer ?
#
loop_
_entity_poly.entity_id
_entity_poly.type
_entity_poly.pdbx_seq_one_letter_code
_entity_poly.pdbx_strand_id
1 'polypeptide(L)'
;NHSDSRTAAEFRGEYRFGDLVWPIAPFLGVQGTSDGAFYGYGGFGVDVNFSPNLVLTPNAAAGYFAPGSGTRLGYPLEFRSGAELAWRFADTSRLGVAFHHISNAGLGKHNPGEQEILLMYSLPLR
;
A
#
# COMPACT_ATOMS: atom_id res chain seq x y z
N ASN A 1 -0.61 -4.90 -29.45
CA ASN A 1 0.63 -4.70 -28.68
C ASN A 1 0.55 -3.33 -28.03
N HIS A 2 0.13 -3.26 -26.76
CA HIS A 2 0.06 -2.00 -26.00
C HIS A 2 0.51 -2.28 -24.56
N SER A 3 1.80 -2.57 -24.40
CA SER A 3 2.49 -2.48 -23.12
C SER A 3 3.29 -1.19 -23.12
N ASP A 4 2.60 -0.04 -23.20
CA ASP A 4 3.21 1.21 -22.77
C ASP A 4 3.21 1.14 -21.25
N SER A 5 4.34 0.75 -20.65
CA SER A 5 4.56 0.88 -19.21
C SER A 5 4.62 2.37 -18.87
N ARG A 6 3.45 2.98 -18.64
CA ARG A 6 3.35 4.38 -18.23
C ARG A 6 3.39 4.46 -16.73
N THR A 7 4.33 5.22 -16.21
CA THR A 7 4.35 5.62 -14.81
C THR A 7 3.21 6.59 -14.56
N ALA A 8 2.35 6.28 -13.60
CA ALA A 8 1.29 7.16 -13.12
C ALA A 8 1.67 7.72 -11.74
N ALA A 9 1.24 8.94 -11.42
CA ALA A 9 1.33 9.47 -10.07
C ALA A 9 0.26 8.80 -9.19
N GLU A 10 0.58 8.48 -7.94
CA GLU A 10 -0.36 7.89 -6.97
C GLU A 10 -0.57 8.85 -5.78
N PHE A 11 -1.82 8.94 -5.33
CA PHE A 11 -2.18 9.53 -4.04
C PHE A 11 -2.86 8.48 -3.17
N ARG A 12 -2.46 8.41 -1.90
CA ARG A 12 -2.94 7.39 -0.95
C ARG A 12 -3.31 8.02 0.38
N GLY A 13 -4.43 7.57 0.94
CA GLY A 13 -4.83 7.80 2.32
C GLY A 13 -4.98 6.47 3.04
N GLU A 14 -4.41 6.35 4.24
CA GLU A 14 -4.48 5.13 5.04
C GLU A 14 -4.71 5.49 6.52
N TYR A 15 -5.61 4.76 7.17
CA TYR A 15 -5.86 4.83 8.59
C TYR A 15 -5.42 3.52 9.24
N ARG A 16 -4.48 3.61 10.20
CA ARG A 16 -3.96 2.47 10.97
C ARG A 16 -4.57 2.49 12.36
N PHE A 17 -5.17 1.39 12.79
CA PHE A 17 -5.89 1.30 14.06
C PHE A 17 -4.96 1.11 15.27
N GLY A 18 -3.64 1.02 15.06
CA GLY A 18 -2.69 0.60 16.08
C GLY A 18 -2.69 -0.91 16.30
N ASP A 19 -1.95 -1.38 17.30
CA ASP A 19 -1.81 -2.80 17.60
C ASP A 19 -3.10 -3.34 18.25
N LEU A 20 -3.97 -3.96 17.44
CA LEU A 20 -5.20 -4.57 17.95
C LEU A 20 -4.90 -5.93 18.60
N VAL A 21 -4.06 -6.74 17.94
CA VAL A 21 -3.60 -8.04 18.43
C VAL A 21 -2.09 -8.05 18.28
N TRP A 22 -1.36 -7.65 19.33
CA TRP A 22 0.09 -7.48 19.26
C TRP A 22 0.79 -8.69 18.61
N PRO A 23 1.59 -8.50 17.55
CA PRO A 23 2.09 -7.24 16.97
C PRO A 23 1.39 -6.78 15.68
N ILE A 24 0.14 -7.22 15.45
CA ILE A 24 -0.63 -6.98 14.22
C ILE A 24 -1.42 -5.68 14.33
N ALA A 25 -1.12 -4.75 13.41
CA ALA A 25 -1.83 -3.50 13.23
C ALA A 25 -2.75 -3.56 12.00
N PRO A 26 -4.08 -3.68 12.17
CA PRO A 26 -5.00 -3.56 11.05
C PRO A 26 -5.01 -2.13 10.50
N PHE A 27 -5.31 -2.00 9.20
CA PHE A 27 -5.49 -0.72 8.53
C PHE A 27 -6.54 -0.79 7.41
N LEU A 28 -7.06 0.38 7.07
CA LEU A 28 -7.91 0.61 5.89
C LEU A 28 -7.30 1.75 5.08
N GLY A 29 -7.37 1.64 3.76
CA GLY A 29 -6.85 2.67 2.87
C GLY A 29 -7.57 2.76 1.54
N VAL A 30 -7.33 3.89 0.88
CA VAL A 30 -7.74 4.17 -0.48
C VAL A 30 -6.58 4.79 -1.23
N GLN A 31 -6.43 4.46 -2.50
CA GLN A 31 -5.50 5.12 -3.39
C GLN A 31 -6.12 5.38 -4.76
N GLY A 32 -5.63 6.41 -5.42
CA GLY A 32 -6.00 6.77 -6.78
C GLY A 32 -4.78 7.17 -7.58
N THR A 33 -4.82 6.95 -8.90
CA THR A 33 -3.71 7.28 -9.80
C THR A 33 -4.08 8.41 -10.78
N SER A 34 -3.08 9.07 -11.36
CA SER A 34 -3.27 10.07 -12.42
C SER A 34 -3.94 9.51 -13.68
N ASP A 35 -3.89 8.19 -13.86
CA ASP A 35 -4.55 7.47 -14.95
C ASP A 35 -6.00 7.07 -14.60
N GLY A 36 -6.50 7.49 -13.44
CA GLY A 36 -7.87 7.26 -13.00
C GLY A 36 -8.15 5.87 -12.43
N ALA A 37 -7.11 5.10 -12.08
CA ALA A 37 -7.31 3.85 -11.34
C ALA A 37 -7.65 4.15 -9.87
N PHE A 38 -8.44 3.28 -9.25
CA PHE A 38 -8.82 3.38 -7.85
C PHE A 38 -8.67 2.04 -7.14
N TYR A 39 -8.16 2.04 -5.92
CA TYR A 39 -8.05 0.84 -5.09
C TYR A 39 -8.44 1.15 -3.65
N GLY A 40 -9.49 0.48 -3.18
CA GLY A 40 -9.92 0.52 -1.77
C GLY A 40 -9.59 -0.80 -1.10
N TYR A 41 -8.89 -0.77 0.02
CA TYR A 41 -8.29 -1.97 0.61
C TYR A 41 -8.30 -1.98 2.13
N GLY A 42 -8.21 -3.19 2.68
CA GLY A 42 -7.97 -3.45 4.10
C GLY A 42 -6.86 -4.46 4.28
N GLY A 43 -6.09 -4.31 5.35
CA GLY A 43 -4.91 -5.14 5.54
C GLY A 43 -4.34 -5.09 6.94
N PHE A 44 -3.16 -5.68 7.05
CA PHE A 44 -2.42 -5.85 8.29
C PHE A 44 -0.96 -5.48 8.08
N GLY A 45 -0.38 -4.78 9.04
CA GLY A 45 1.05 -4.49 9.12
C GLY A 45 1.64 -4.96 10.44
N VAL A 46 2.96 -5.10 10.48
CA VAL A 46 3.71 -5.41 11.70
C VAL A 46 4.87 -4.43 11.83
N ASP A 47 4.96 -3.71 12.94
CA ASP A 47 6.05 -2.76 13.19
C ASP A 47 7.30 -3.48 13.73
N VAL A 48 8.34 -3.58 12.90
CA VAL A 48 9.67 -4.06 13.28
C VAL A 48 10.56 -2.86 13.61
N ASN A 49 10.83 -2.66 14.90
CA ASN A 49 11.64 -1.53 15.38
C ASN A 49 13.13 -1.93 15.39
N PHE A 50 13.93 -1.40 14.46
CA PHE A 50 15.38 -1.58 14.44
C PHE A 50 16.09 -0.64 15.42
N SER A 51 15.49 0.52 15.68
CA SER A 51 15.93 1.49 16.69
C SER A 51 14.72 2.28 17.20
N PRO A 52 14.87 3.18 18.18
CA PRO A 52 13.80 4.08 18.59
C PRO A 52 13.24 4.95 17.45
N ASN A 53 14.02 5.18 16.39
CA ASN A 53 13.64 6.06 15.29
C ASN A 53 13.50 5.32 13.96
N LEU A 54 13.94 4.07 13.81
CA LEU A 54 13.87 3.34 12.55
C LEU A 54 12.89 2.18 12.64
N VAL A 55 11.82 2.25 11.86
CA VAL A 55 10.73 1.25 11.84
C VAL A 55 10.56 0.70 10.43
N LEU A 56 10.56 -0.62 10.30
CA LEU A 56 10.18 -1.32 9.09
C LEU A 56 8.81 -1.97 9.30
N THR A 57 7.90 -1.76 8.35
CA THR A 57 6.51 -2.21 8.44
C THR A 57 6.19 -3.10 7.25
N PRO A 58 6.56 -4.40 7.25
CA PRO A 58 5.97 -5.35 6.32
C PRO A 58 4.45 -5.34 6.46
N ASN A 59 3.76 -5.38 5.33
CA ASN A 59 2.31 -5.34 5.31
C ASN A 59 1.73 -6.08 4.10
N ALA A 60 0.50 -6.54 4.29
CA ALA A 60 -0.30 -7.15 3.24
C ALA A 60 -1.75 -6.66 3.35
N ALA A 61 -2.42 -6.52 2.21
CA ALA A 61 -3.79 -6.08 2.10
C ALA A 61 -4.50 -6.80 0.96
N ALA A 62 -5.83 -6.80 1.01
CA ALA A 62 -6.68 -7.17 -0.11
C ALA A 62 -7.75 -6.09 -0.27
N GLY A 63 -8.23 -5.93 -1.51
CA GLY A 63 -9.13 -4.84 -1.81
C GLY A 63 -9.77 -4.93 -3.17
N TYR A 64 -10.65 -3.97 -3.43
CA TYR A 64 -11.32 -3.81 -4.70
C TYR A 64 -10.55 -2.81 -5.57
N PHE A 65 -10.12 -3.26 -6.75
CA PHE A 65 -9.44 -2.46 -7.76
C PHE A 65 -10.38 -2.13 -8.92
N ALA A 66 -10.50 -0.84 -9.23
CA ALA A 66 -11.14 -0.33 -10.44
C ALA A 66 -10.06 0.20 -11.40
N PRO A 67 -9.94 -0.38 -12.61
CA PRO A 67 -8.94 0.06 -13.56
C PRO A 67 -9.26 1.43 -14.16
N GLY A 68 -8.23 2.23 -14.36
CA GLY A 68 -8.26 3.45 -15.17
C GLY A 68 -7.77 3.19 -16.60
N SER A 69 -7.10 4.19 -17.19
CA SER A 69 -6.45 4.06 -18.51
C SER A 69 -5.07 3.40 -18.45
N GLY A 70 -4.51 3.17 -17.26
CA GLY A 70 -3.23 2.51 -17.03
C GLY A 70 -3.31 0.98 -17.05
N THR A 71 -2.47 0.33 -16.23
CA THR A 71 -2.41 -1.14 -16.12
C THR A 71 -3.76 -1.74 -15.72
N ARG A 72 -4.21 -2.72 -16.50
CA ARG A 72 -5.40 -3.51 -16.17
C ARG A 72 -4.97 -4.77 -15.42
N LEU A 73 -5.21 -4.80 -14.12
CA LEU A 73 -4.80 -5.93 -13.28
C LEU A 73 -5.56 -7.23 -13.58
N GLY A 74 -6.76 -7.13 -14.17
CA GLY A 74 -7.47 -8.29 -14.74
C GLY A 74 -8.43 -8.99 -13.80
N TYR A 75 -8.52 -8.57 -12.53
CA TYR A 75 -9.55 -8.99 -11.62
C TYR A 75 -10.01 -7.82 -10.71
N PRO A 76 -11.25 -7.79 -10.20
CA PRO A 76 -11.65 -6.74 -9.27
C PRO A 76 -11.04 -6.91 -7.87
N LEU A 77 -10.80 -8.16 -7.43
CA LEU A 77 -10.13 -8.44 -6.15
C LEU A 77 -8.63 -8.55 -6.39
N GLU A 78 -7.86 -7.68 -5.73
CA GLU A 78 -6.42 -7.60 -5.88
C GLU A 78 -5.74 -7.61 -4.50
N PHE A 79 -4.59 -8.29 -4.42
CA PHE A 79 -3.77 -8.39 -3.22
C PHE A 79 -2.59 -7.45 -3.32
N ARG A 80 -2.35 -6.68 -2.26
CA ARG A 80 -1.19 -5.80 -2.11
C ARG A 80 -0.26 -6.37 -1.05
N SER A 81 1.03 -6.49 -1.37
CA SER A 81 2.05 -6.90 -0.42
C SER A 81 3.26 -5.98 -0.52
N GLY A 82 3.89 -5.65 0.60
CA GLY A 82 5.03 -4.75 0.57
C GLY A 82 5.58 -4.42 1.93
N ALA A 83 6.38 -3.36 2.00
CA ALA A 83 6.92 -2.86 3.24
C ALA A 83 7.12 -1.34 3.18
N GLU A 84 7.00 -0.70 4.34
CA GLU A 84 7.36 0.70 4.54
C GLU A 84 8.58 0.78 5.46
N LEU A 85 9.64 1.47 5.04
CA LEU A 85 10.75 1.85 5.91
C LEU A 85 10.57 3.31 6.30
N ALA A 86 10.49 3.60 7.59
CA ALA A 86 10.18 4.93 8.09
C ALA A 86 11.10 5.38 9.22
N TRP A 87 11.39 6.68 9.20
CA TRP A 87 11.96 7.39 10.33
C TRP A 87 10.84 7.93 11.23
N ARG A 88 10.83 7.51 12.50
CA ARG A 88 9.93 7.95 13.57
C ARG A 88 10.54 9.12 14.33
N PHE A 89 9.80 10.22 14.40
CA PHE A 89 10.15 11.42 15.15
C PHE A 89 9.74 11.32 16.62
N ALA A 90 10.17 12.29 17.44
CA ALA A 90 9.91 12.32 18.87
C ALA A 90 8.41 12.43 19.22
N ASP A 91 7.62 13.06 18.35
CA ASP A 91 6.15 13.15 18.47
C ASP A 91 5.43 11.89 17.96
N THR A 92 6.17 10.83 17.62
CA THR A 92 5.71 9.56 17.03
C THR A 92 5.19 9.64 15.59
N SER A 93 5.22 10.81 14.95
CA SER A 93 5.00 10.92 13.50
C SER A 93 6.08 10.17 12.74
N ARG A 94 5.79 9.77 11.50
CA ARG A 94 6.73 8.99 10.67
C ARG A 94 6.84 9.57 9.27
N LEU A 95 8.06 9.66 8.75
CA LEU A 95 8.33 9.90 7.33
C LEU A 95 9.02 8.66 6.77
N GLY A 96 8.47 8.06 5.73
CA GLY A 96 8.95 6.80 5.20
C GLY A 96 8.80 6.66 3.70
N VAL A 97 9.46 5.63 3.17
CA VAL A 97 9.31 5.16 1.79
C VAL A 97 8.69 3.79 1.83
N ALA A 98 7.64 3.60 1.05
CA ALA A 98 6.95 2.33 0.92
C ALA A 98 7.12 1.75 -0.48
N PHE A 99 7.28 0.44 -0.54
CA PHE A 99 7.30 -0.34 -1.77
C PHE A 99 6.21 -1.39 -1.69
N HIS A 100 5.37 -1.46 -2.71
CA HIS A 100 4.25 -2.38 -2.76
C HIS A 100 4.12 -3.03 -4.13
N HIS A 101 3.67 -4.28 -4.13
CA HIS A 101 3.27 -5.01 -5.33
C HIS A 101 1.78 -5.34 -5.22
N ILE A 102 1.02 -5.06 -6.29
CA ILE A 102 -0.39 -5.44 -6.41
C ILE A 102 -0.55 -6.52 -7.49
N SER A 103 -1.28 -7.60 -7.18
CA SER A 103 -1.63 -8.64 -8.15
C SER A 103 -2.86 -9.45 -7.72
N ASN A 104 -3.50 -10.15 -8.66
CA ASN A 104 -4.68 -10.97 -8.37
C ASN A 104 -4.36 -12.43 -8.03
N ALA A 105 -3.07 -12.78 -7.85
CA ALA A 105 -2.62 -14.14 -7.57
C ALA A 105 -3.15 -15.22 -8.55
N GLY A 106 -3.52 -14.85 -9.78
CA GLY A 106 -4.06 -15.77 -10.78
C GLY A 106 -5.57 -16.01 -10.70
N LEU A 107 -6.32 -15.20 -9.95
CA LEU A 107 -7.79 -15.25 -9.93
C LEU A 107 -8.41 -14.88 -11.29
N GLY A 108 -7.71 -14.06 -12.08
CA GLY A 108 -8.09 -13.70 -13.45
C GLY A 108 -7.24 -14.41 -14.51
N LYS A 109 -7.70 -14.38 -15.77
CA LYS A 109 -6.92 -14.87 -16.93
C LYS A 109 -5.71 -13.98 -17.27
N HIS A 110 -5.67 -12.77 -16.73
CA HIS A 110 -4.63 -11.78 -16.94
C HIS A 110 -4.20 -11.27 -15.56
N ASN A 111 -2.89 -11.16 -15.34
CA ASN A 111 -2.31 -10.66 -14.09
C ASN A 111 -0.91 -10.09 -14.39
N PRO A 112 -0.81 -8.87 -14.93
CA PRO A 112 0.49 -8.24 -15.19
C PRO A 112 1.19 -7.84 -13.88
N GLY A 113 0.40 -7.63 -12.81
CA GLY A 113 0.84 -7.01 -11.58
C GLY A 113 1.19 -5.53 -11.74
N GLU A 114 1.33 -4.82 -10.63
CA GLU A 114 1.74 -3.41 -10.59
C GLU A 114 2.73 -3.20 -9.44
N GLN A 115 3.67 -2.26 -9.59
CA GLN A 115 4.67 -1.93 -8.58
C GLN A 115 4.55 -0.47 -8.19
N GLU A 116 4.61 -0.19 -6.90
CA GLU A 116 4.38 1.13 -6.34
C GLU A 116 5.57 1.53 -5.48
N ILE A 117 5.93 2.81 -5.57
CA ILE A 117 6.86 3.47 -4.65
C ILE A 117 6.21 4.75 -4.13
N LEU A 118 6.11 4.89 -2.82
CA LEU A 118 5.45 6.04 -2.19
C LEU A 118 6.35 6.69 -1.15
N LEU A 119 6.32 8.02 -1.13
CA LEU A 119 6.71 8.79 0.04
C LEU A 119 5.49 8.90 0.96
N MET A 120 5.63 8.48 2.21
CA MET A 120 4.55 8.45 3.19
C MET A 120 4.89 9.34 4.38
N TYR A 121 3.92 10.14 4.80
CA TYR A 121 3.95 10.84 6.08
C TYR A 121 2.76 10.40 6.93
N SER A 122 3.04 9.92 8.14
CA SER A 122 2.04 9.39 9.07
C SER A 122 2.00 10.22 10.34
N LEU A 123 0.80 10.56 10.77
CA LEU A 123 0.52 11.32 11.98
C LEU A 123 -0.18 10.42 13.00
N PRO A 124 0.25 10.41 14.27
CA PRO A 124 -0.48 9.74 15.33
C PRO A 124 -1.82 10.46 15.56
N LEU A 125 -2.91 9.70 15.51
CA LEU A 125 -4.25 10.18 15.88
C LEU A 125 -4.51 9.76 17.33
N ARG A 126 -4.91 10.73 18.15
CA ARG A 126 -5.18 10.54 19.59
C ARG A 126 -6.51 9.86 19.85
#